data_AF-A0AB34GF56-F1
#
_entry.id   AF-A0AB34GF56-F1
#
_cell.length_a   1.000
_cell.length_b   1.000
_cell.length_c   1.000
_cell.angle_alpha   90.00
_cell.angle_beta   90.00
_cell.angle_gamma   90.00
#
_symmetry.space_group_name_H-M   'P 1'
#
loop_
_entity.id
_entity.type
_entity.pdbx_description
1 polymer ?
#
loop_
_entity_poly.entity_id
_entity_poly.type
_entity_poly.pdbx_seq_one_letter_code
_entity_poly.pdbx_strand_id
1 'polypeptide(L)'
;MCKRIREVFTHSQYQKSKRISIFLSMQDEIETEEIIKDIFQQGKTCFIPRYQFQSNHMDMVKLASPEEISSLPKTSWNIHQPSEVEAREEALSTGECYGIRIRTLGCSQAVMGS
;
A
#
# COMPACT_ATOMS: atom_id res chain seq x y z
N MET A 1 -11.68 3.95 -15.45
CA MET A 1 -11.51 3.99 -13.98
C MET A 1 -12.53 3.07 -13.31
N CYS A 2 -12.08 2.09 -12.55
CA CYS A 2 -12.95 1.12 -11.88
C CYS A 2 -13.80 1.78 -10.77
N LYS A 3 -15.01 1.27 -10.51
CA LYS A 3 -15.92 1.81 -9.48
C LYS A 3 -15.26 1.89 -8.09
N ARG A 4 -14.45 0.88 -7.75
CA ARG A 4 -13.73 0.78 -6.46
C ARG A 4 -12.72 1.90 -6.23
N ILE A 5 -11.99 2.28 -7.28
CA ILE A 5 -10.98 3.35 -7.22
C ILE A 5 -11.66 4.71 -6.97
N ARG A 6 -12.83 4.93 -7.58
CA ARG A 6 -13.63 6.14 -7.33
C ARG A 6 -14.09 6.23 -5.88
N GLU A 7 -14.45 5.12 -5.25
CA GLU A 7 -14.83 5.07 -3.84
C GLU A 7 -13.65 5.47 -2.93
N VAL A 8 -12.43 5.02 -3.24
CA VAL A 8 -11.22 5.43 -2.51
C VAL A 8 -10.99 6.94 -2.64
N PHE A 9 -11.01 7.48 -3.86
CA PHE A 9 -10.72 8.89 -4.11
C PHE A 9 -11.76 9.86 -3.54
N THR A 10 -13.01 9.41 -3.42
CA THR A 10 -14.11 10.21 -2.84
C THR A 10 -14.20 10.08 -1.32
N HIS A 11 -13.47 9.14 -0.71
CA HIS A 11 -13.52 8.90 0.73
C HIS A 11 -12.83 10.03 1.52
N SER A 12 -13.52 10.61 2.50
CA SER A 12 -13.03 11.79 3.22
C SER A 12 -11.71 11.55 3.97
N GLN A 13 -11.52 10.35 4.52
CA GLN A 13 -10.31 9.96 5.23
C GLN A 13 -9.12 9.80 4.27
N TYR A 14 -9.35 9.32 3.04
CA TYR A 14 -8.29 9.25 2.03
C TYR A 14 -7.80 10.67 1.68
N GLN A 15 -8.73 11.59 1.44
CA GLN A 15 -8.43 12.98 1.09
C GLN A 15 -7.65 13.70 2.20
N LYS A 16 -8.04 13.52 3.46
CA LYS A 16 -7.38 14.16 4.62
C LYS A 16 -6.05 13.52 5.01
N SER A 17 -5.86 12.24 4.73
CA SER A 17 -4.66 11.50 5.14
C SER A 17 -3.42 11.96 4.37
N LYS A 18 -2.31 12.14 5.09
CA LYS A 18 -0.99 12.43 4.50
C LYS A 18 -0.11 11.19 4.38
N ARG A 19 -0.40 10.15 5.16
CA ARG A 19 0.35 8.90 5.27
C ARG A 19 -0.59 7.75 4.97
N ILE A 20 -0.31 6.98 3.94
CA ILE A 20 -1.20 5.94 3.42
C ILE A 20 -0.46 4.63 3.30
N SER A 21 -1.05 3.61 3.89
CA SER A 21 -0.57 2.23 3.87
C SER A 21 -1.46 1.43 2.93
N ILE A 22 -0.91 0.90 1.83
CA ILE A 22 -1.69 0.19 0.81
C ILE A 22 -1.19 -1.24 0.63
N PHE A 23 -2.11 -2.20 0.59
CA PHE A 23 -1.81 -3.60 0.28
C PHE A 23 -1.76 -3.81 -1.24
N LEU A 24 -0.69 -4.46 -1.71
CA LEU A 24 -0.56 -4.89 -3.11
C LEU A 24 -1.32 -6.21 -3.31
N SER A 25 -2.15 -6.27 -4.34
CA SER A 25 -2.99 -7.44 -4.67
C SER A 25 -2.17 -8.52 -5.39
N MET A 26 -2.48 -9.81 -5.16
CA MET A 26 -1.80 -10.94 -5.81
C MET A 26 -2.20 -11.18 -7.28
N GLN A 27 -3.38 -10.72 -7.71
CA GLN A 27 -3.96 -11.08 -9.02
C GLN A 27 -4.46 -9.86 -9.84
N ASP A 28 -4.84 -8.76 -9.18
CA ASP A 28 -5.33 -7.53 -9.82
C ASP A 28 -4.44 -6.34 -9.46
N GLU A 29 -3.23 -6.29 -10.03
CA GLU A 29 -2.23 -5.22 -9.78
C GLU A 29 -2.66 -3.84 -10.31
N ILE A 30 -3.53 -3.81 -11.35
CA ILE A 30 -3.93 -2.58 -12.07
C ILE A 30 -4.64 -1.58 -11.15
N GLU A 31 -5.50 -2.04 -10.24
CA GLU A 31 -6.29 -1.13 -9.39
C GLU A 31 -5.43 -0.42 -8.34
N THR A 32 -4.43 -1.12 -7.79
CA THR A 32 -3.52 -0.55 -6.79
C THR A 32 -2.53 0.43 -7.41
N GLU A 33 -2.11 0.20 -8.65
CA GLU A 33 -1.16 1.08 -9.34
C GLU A 33 -1.75 2.49 -9.57
N GLU A 34 -3.02 2.58 -9.97
CA GLU A 34 -3.71 3.88 -10.13
C GLU A 34 -3.77 4.66 -8.81
N ILE A 35 -4.06 3.98 -7.69
CA ILE A 35 -4.12 4.63 -6.38
C ILE A 35 -2.74 5.08 -5.93
N ILE A 36 -1.71 4.27 -6.14
CA ILE A 36 -0.34 4.63 -5.74
C ILE A 36 0.13 5.86 -6.52
N LYS A 37 -0.13 5.91 -7.83
CA LYS A 37 0.16 7.09 -8.65
C LYS A 37 -0.54 8.34 -8.10
N ASP A 38 -1.81 8.25 -7.73
CA ASP A 38 -2.56 9.37 -7.15
C ASP A 38 -2.01 9.80 -5.78
N ILE A 39 -1.63 8.85 -4.90
CA ILE A 39 -1.00 9.14 -3.61
C ILE A 39 0.25 10.02 -3.80
N PHE A 40 1.12 9.65 -4.74
CA PHE A 40 2.33 10.42 -5.05
C PHE A 40 2.01 11.76 -5.73
N GLN A 41 1.05 11.81 -6.65
CA GLN A 41 0.61 13.06 -7.29
C GLN A 41 0.07 14.08 -6.28
N GLN A 42 -0.59 13.61 -5.21
CA GLN A 42 -1.07 14.45 -4.12
C GLN A 42 0.01 14.76 -3.06
N GLY A 43 1.25 14.30 -3.24
CA GLY A 43 2.35 14.52 -2.30
C GLY A 43 2.17 13.81 -0.96
N LYS A 44 1.40 12.72 -0.93
CA LYS A 44 1.19 11.89 0.26
C LYS A 44 2.29 10.83 0.37
N THR A 45 2.60 10.38 1.57
CA THR A 45 3.55 9.29 1.81
C THR A 45 2.86 7.95 1.60
N CYS A 46 3.45 7.09 0.77
CA CYS A 46 2.98 5.73 0.50
C CYS A 46 3.81 4.69 1.27
N PHE A 47 3.13 3.74 1.90
CA PHE A 47 3.73 2.58 2.54
C PHE A 47 3.14 1.28 1.96
N ILE A 48 4.00 0.29 1.72
CA ILE A 48 3.63 -1.03 1.18
C ILE A 48 4.05 -2.14 2.15
N PRO A 49 3.38 -3.31 2.13
CA PRO A 49 3.74 -4.40 3.02
C PRO A 49 5.10 -5.01 2.63
N ARG A 50 5.91 -5.30 3.64
CA ARG A 50 7.11 -6.14 3.56
C ARG A 50 6.95 -7.32 4.49
N TYR A 51 6.77 -8.51 3.91
CA TYR A 51 6.63 -9.75 4.67
C TYR A 51 8.00 -10.30 5.06
N GLN A 52 8.17 -10.66 6.33
CA GLN A 52 9.31 -11.40 6.83
C GLN A 52 8.96 -12.90 6.87
N PHE A 53 9.54 -13.70 5.97
CA PHE A 53 9.13 -15.10 5.81
C PHE A 53 9.42 -15.98 7.02
N GLN A 54 10.40 -15.60 7.84
CA GLN A 54 10.85 -16.40 8.99
C GLN A 54 10.04 -16.16 10.26
N SER A 55 9.33 -15.04 10.37
CA SER A 55 8.75 -14.56 11.65
C SER A 55 7.23 -14.33 11.61
N ASN A 56 6.56 -14.64 10.48
CA ASN A 56 5.16 -14.24 10.22
C ASN A 56 4.91 -12.72 10.46
N HIS A 57 5.97 -11.92 10.47
CA HIS A 57 5.90 -10.49 10.72
C HIS A 57 5.70 -9.74 9.39
N MET A 58 5.03 -8.59 9.46
CA MET A 58 4.79 -7.75 8.29
C MET A 58 4.90 -6.29 8.70
N ASP A 59 5.81 -5.59 8.06
CA ASP A 59 6.02 -4.16 8.24
C ASP A 59 5.38 -3.39 7.08
N MET A 60 4.85 -2.21 7.36
CA MET A 60 4.48 -1.26 6.29
C MET A 60 5.67 -0.33 6.07
N VAL A 61 6.34 -0.46 4.93
CA VAL A 61 7.58 0.26 4.62
C VAL A 61 7.37 1.31 3.55
N LYS A 62 8.06 2.43 3.68
CA LYS A 62 7.92 3.58 2.78
C LYS A 62 8.41 3.26 1.37
N LEU A 63 7.58 3.62 0.40
CA LEU A 63 7.88 3.58 -1.01
C LEU A 63 8.41 4.95 -1.46
N ALA A 64 9.49 4.97 -2.26
CA ALA A 64 10.12 6.21 -2.69
C ALA A 64 9.45 6.81 -3.92
N SER A 65 8.99 5.97 -4.86
CA SER A 65 8.27 6.40 -6.06
C SER A 65 7.32 5.31 -6.56
N PRO A 66 6.31 5.64 -7.39
CA PRO A 66 5.41 4.64 -7.96
C PRO A 66 6.13 3.69 -8.93
N GLU A 67 7.14 4.15 -9.65
CA GLU A 67 7.92 3.35 -10.62
C GLU A 67 8.81 2.31 -9.95
N GLU A 68 9.19 2.55 -8.70
CA GLU A 68 10.01 1.64 -7.90
C GLU A 68 9.34 0.27 -7.77
N ILE A 69 8.00 0.21 -7.65
CA ILE A 69 7.24 -1.04 -7.46
C ILE A 69 7.61 -2.08 -8.51
N SER A 70 7.61 -1.68 -9.78
CA SER A 70 7.93 -2.57 -10.91
C SER A 70 9.35 -3.10 -10.86
N SER A 71 10.26 -2.41 -10.15
CA SER A 71 11.66 -2.78 -9.97
C SER A 71 11.90 -3.64 -8.72
N LEU A 72 10.93 -3.69 -7.78
CA LEU A 72 11.05 -4.48 -6.57
C LEU A 72 11.02 -5.98 -6.89
N PRO A 73 11.79 -6.81 -6.16
CA PRO A 73 11.71 -8.25 -6.31
C PRO A 73 10.31 -8.76 -5.94
N LYS A 74 9.86 -9.79 -6.66
CA LYS A 74 8.62 -10.49 -6.33
C LYS A 74 8.89 -11.61 -5.33
N THR A 75 7.98 -11.73 -4.37
CA THR A 75 7.92 -12.87 -3.46
C THR A 75 7.45 -14.14 -4.17
N SER A 76 7.48 -15.29 -3.49
CA SER A 76 6.86 -16.55 -3.93
C SER A 76 5.35 -16.43 -4.19
N TRP A 77 4.69 -15.37 -3.69
CA TRP A 77 3.28 -15.05 -3.95
C TRP A 77 3.08 -14.06 -5.10
N ASN A 78 4.13 -13.77 -5.88
CA ASN A 78 4.12 -12.81 -6.98
C ASN A 78 3.82 -11.36 -6.56
N ILE A 79 4.04 -11.01 -5.29
CA ILE A 79 3.85 -9.65 -4.76
C ILE A 79 5.19 -8.93 -4.73
N HIS A 80 5.24 -7.71 -5.27
CA HIS A 80 6.40 -6.81 -5.18
C HIS A 80 6.62 -6.34 -3.74
N GLN A 81 7.82 -6.53 -3.19
CA GLN A 81 8.19 -5.93 -1.90
C GLN A 81 9.69 -5.59 -1.84
N PRO A 82 10.10 -4.60 -1.03
CA PRO A 82 11.50 -4.32 -0.78
C PRO A 82 12.21 -5.51 -0.13
N SER A 83 13.52 -5.56 -0.32
CA SER A 83 14.34 -6.61 0.29
C SER A 83 14.30 -6.53 1.82
N GLU A 84 14.35 -7.67 2.50
CA GLU A 84 14.39 -7.74 3.97
C GLU A 84 15.63 -7.03 4.54
N VAL A 85 16.74 -7.06 3.81
CA VAL A 85 18.01 -6.42 4.22
C VAL A 85 18.06 -4.91 3.99
N GLU A 86 17.09 -4.37 3.26
CA GLU A 86 17.06 -2.95 2.94
C GLU A 86 16.44 -2.14 4.09
N ALA A 87 17.18 -1.17 4.60
CA ALA A 87 16.66 -0.26 5.62
C ALA A 87 15.59 0.66 5.00
N ARG A 88 14.36 0.59 5.51
CA ARG A 88 13.23 1.40 5.08
C ARG A 88 12.53 2.02 6.27
N GLU A 89 11.94 3.19 6.05
CA GLU A 89 11.12 3.87 7.07
C GLU A 89 9.82 3.08 7.28
N GLU A 90 9.56 2.66 8.51
CA GLU A 90 8.34 1.94 8.89
C GLU A 90 7.20 2.92 9.22
N ALA A 91 5.99 2.61 8.77
CA ALA A 91 4.83 3.46 8.99
C ALA A 91 4.56 3.69 10.48
N LEU A 92 4.64 2.64 11.31
CA LEU A 92 4.38 2.74 12.74
C LEU A 92 5.44 3.56 13.49
N SER A 93 6.68 3.58 12.98
CA SER A 93 7.77 4.34 13.61
C SER A 93 7.62 5.86 13.48
N THR A 94 6.90 6.32 12.45
CA THR A 94 6.78 7.76 12.12
C THR A 94 5.35 8.31 12.23
N GLY A 95 4.44 7.57 12.88
CA GLY A 95 3.09 8.00 13.27
C GLY A 95 1.94 7.31 12.51
N GLU A 96 0.71 7.69 12.83
CA GLU A 96 -0.51 7.08 12.29
C GLU A 96 -0.56 7.11 10.74
N CYS A 97 -1.20 6.09 10.16
CA CYS A 97 -1.36 5.96 8.71
C CYS A 97 -2.76 5.44 8.36
N TYR A 98 -3.28 5.86 7.21
CA TYR A 98 -4.56 5.38 6.70
C TYR A 98 -4.37 4.12 5.85
N GLY A 99 -4.98 3.02 6.28
CA GLY A 99 -4.90 1.72 5.61
C GLY A 99 -5.90 1.57 4.46
N ILE A 100 -5.41 1.19 3.29
CA ILE A 100 -6.20 0.83 2.10
C ILE A 100 -5.95 -0.65 1.79
N ARG A 101 -7.02 -1.45 1.85
CA ARG A 101 -7.01 -2.83 1.41
C ARG A 101 -8.16 -3.07 0.45
N ILE A 102 -7.84 -3.31 -0.81
CA ILE A 102 -8.83 -3.65 -1.84
C ILE A 102 -8.99 -5.16 -1.80
N ARG A 103 -10.05 -5.68 -1.17
CA ARG A 103 -10.34 -7.12 -1.23
C ARG A 103 -10.88 -7.45 -2.62
N THR A 104 -10.25 -8.38 -3.32
CA THR A 104 -10.91 -9.13 -4.39
C THR A 104 -12.13 -9.81 -3.79
N LEU A 105 -13.30 -9.44 -4.29
CA LEU A 105 -14.65 -9.93 -3.93
C LEU A 105 -15.22 -9.42 -2.57
N GLY A 106 -16.01 -8.34 -2.66
CA GLY A 106 -17.26 -8.24 -1.90
C GLY A 106 -17.21 -7.87 -0.41
N CYS A 107 -16.49 -6.84 0.01
CA CYS A 107 -16.88 -5.95 1.12
C CYS A 107 -15.83 -4.83 1.27
N SER A 108 -16.21 -3.57 1.02
CA SER A 108 -15.36 -2.42 1.34
C SER A 108 -15.36 -2.21 2.85
N GLN A 109 -14.35 -2.73 3.54
CA GLN A 109 -14.04 -2.32 4.90
C GLN A 109 -12.58 -1.87 4.94
N ALA A 110 -12.37 -0.56 5.09
CA ALA A 110 -11.09 -0.01 5.49
C ALA A 110 -10.75 -0.63 6.84
N VAL A 111 -9.74 -1.48 6.90
CA VAL A 111 -9.24 -2.01 8.16
C VAL A 111 -8.46 -0.88 8.81
N MET A 112 -9.06 -0.23 9.80
CA MET A 112 -8.39 0.73 10.66
C MET A 112 -7.44 -0.06 11.56
N GLY A 113 -6.14 0.17 11.41
CA GLY A 113 -5.16 -0.15 12.44
C GLY A 113 -5.21 0.96 13.49
N SER A 114 -5.37 0.55 14.74
CA SER A 114 -5.49 1.36 15.96
C SER A 114 -4.36 2.36 16.17
#